data_AF-A0A537U777-F1
#
_entry.id   AF-A0A537U777-F1
#
_cell.length_a   1.000
_cell.length_b   1.000
_cell.length_c   1.000
_cell.angle_alpha   90.00
_cell.angle_beta   90.00
_cell.angle_gamma   90.00
#
_symmetry.space_group_name_H-M   'P 1'
#
loop_
_entity.id
_entity.type
_entity.pdbx_description
1 polymer ?
#
loop_
_entity_poly.entity_id
_entity_poly.type
_entity_poly.pdbx_seq_one_letter_code
_entity_poly.pdbx_strand_id
1 'polypeptide(L)' 'TGIEVRARLLIGAGIPANCIDIPLPRPVARDDWVDALASLVVAQRLARGEAISFPSPPEIDRLGIPIAIWA' A
#
# COMPACT_ATOMS: atom_id res chain seq x y z
N THR A 1 12.72 -10.42 9.61
CA THR A 1 13.27 -9.35 8.73
C THR A 1 12.22 -8.26 8.48
N GLY A 2 12.57 -7.15 7.82
CA GLY A 2 11.59 -6.11 7.46
C GLY A 2 10.46 -6.63 6.57
N ILE A 3 10.79 -7.50 5.60
CA ILE A 3 9.82 -8.15 4.70
C ILE A 3 8.76 -8.96 5.48
N GLU A 4 9.17 -9.77 6.44
CA GLU A 4 8.23 -10.59 7.22
C GLU A 4 7.25 -9.74 8.04
N VAL A 5 7.72 -8.61 8.59
CA VAL A 5 6.84 -7.70 9.33
C VAL A 5 5.80 -7.09 8.39
N ARG A 6 6.24 -6.60 7.22
CA ARG A 6 5.33 -6.05 6.20
C ARG A 6 4.33 -7.09 5.68
N ALA A 7 4.78 -8.32 5.44
CA ALA A 7 3.91 -9.43 5.06
C ALA A 7 2.78 -9.67 6.07
N ARG A 8 3.08 -9.69 7.38
CA ARG A 8 2.06 -9.85 8.42
C ARG A 8 1.06 -8.69 8.44
N LEU A 9 1.54 -7.46 8.25
CA LEU A 9 0.66 -6.28 8.16
C LEU A 9 -0.28 -6.37 6.96
N LEU A 10 0.22 -6.78 5.78
CA LEU A 10 -0.59 -6.97 4.58
C LEU A 10 -1.66 -8.04 4.76
N ILE A 11 -1.31 -9.16 5.41
CA ILE A 11 -2.28 -10.22 5.75
C ILE A 11 -3.36 -9.67 6.70
N GLY A 12 -2.95 -8.92 7.74
CA GLY A 12 -3.89 -8.26 8.65
C GLY A 12 -4.79 -7.22 7.96
N ALA A 13 -4.32 -6.63 6.87
CA ALA A 13 -5.09 -5.71 6.02
C ALA A 13 -6.01 -6.42 5.01
N GLY A 14 -6.01 -7.75 4.97
CA GLY A 14 -6.91 -8.56 4.14
C GLY A 14 -6.29 -9.10 2.85
N ILE A 15 -4.98 -8.93 2.63
CA ILE A 15 -4.29 -9.61 1.52
C ILE A 15 -4.19 -11.11 1.83
N PRO A 16 -4.64 -12.01 0.93
CA PRO A 16 -4.49 -13.44 1.14
C PRO A 16 -3.02 -13.85 1.33
N ALA A 17 -2.74 -14.71 2.31
CA ALA A 17 -1.38 -15.13 2.62
C ALA A 17 -0.67 -15.80 1.43
N ASN A 18 -1.42 -16.50 0.58
CA ASN A 18 -0.92 -17.12 -0.65
C ASN A 18 -0.59 -16.11 -1.77
N CYS A 19 -0.92 -14.83 -1.61
CA CYS A 19 -0.48 -13.76 -2.51
C CYS A 19 0.88 -13.17 -2.09
N ILE A 20 1.29 -13.34 -0.83
CA ILE A 20 2.55 -12.76 -0.33
C ILE A 20 3.75 -13.49 -0.92
N ASP A 21 3.72 -14.83 -0.89
CA ASP A 21 4.85 -15.68 -1.27
C ASP A 21 4.57 -16.41 -2.59
N ILE A 22 4.37 -15.63 -3.64
CA ILE A 22 4.23 -16.18 -5.00
C ILE A 22 5.58 -16.25 -5.72
N PRO A 23 5.74 -17.15 -6.70
CA PRO A 23 6.80 -17.05 -7.68
C PRO A 23 6.67 -15.73 -8.45
N LEU A 24 7.74 -14.93 -8.47
CA LEU A 24 7.78 -13.65 -9.17
C LEU A 24 8.52 -13.78 -10.50
N PRO A 25 8.04 -13.13 -11.57
CA PRO A 25 8.81 -13.04 -12.80
C PRO A 25 10.09 -12.23 -12.54
N ARG A 26 11.22 -12.68 -13.07
CA ARG A 26 12.43 -11.87 -13.04
C ARG A 26 12.24 -10.66 -13.98
N PRO A 27 12.64 -9.44 -13.58
CA PRO A 27 13.54 -9.10 -12.48
C PRO A 27 12.87 -8.60 -11.18
N VAL A 28 11.59 -8.88 -10.93
CA VAL A 28 10.85 -8.30 -9.79
C VAL A 28 11.47 -8.71 -8.45
N ALA A 29 11.90 -7.74 -7.65
CA ALA A 29 12.36 -8.00 -6.30
C ALA A 29 11.19 -8.27 -5.37
N ARG A 30 11.43 -9.04 -4.31
CA ARG A 30 10.39 -9.34 -3.32
C ARG A 30 9.91 -8.08 -2.59
N ASP A 31 10.79 -7.11 -2.38
CA ASP A 31 10.42 -5.82 -1.79
C ASP A 31 9.45 -5.04 -2.69
N ASP A 32 9.70 -4.99 -4.00
CA ASP A 32 8.81 -4.32 -4.95
C ASP A 32 7.41 -4.97 -4.96
N TRP A 33 7.35 -6.30 -4.87
CA TRP A 33 6.07 -7.02 -4.79
C TRP A 33 5.29 -6.67 -3.51
N VAL A 34 5.98 -6.65 -2.36
CA VAL A 34 5.38 -6.26 -1.09
C VAL A 34 4.90 -4.80 -1.11
N ASP A 35 5.66 -3.90 -1.75
CA ASP A 35 5.29 -2.49 -1.91
C ASP A 35 4.05 -2.33 -2.82
N ALA A 36 3.97 -3.10 -3.91
CA ALA A 36 2.79 -3.12 -4.77
C ALA A 36 1.53 -3.62 -4.05
N LEU A 37 1.66 -4.64 -3.21
CA LEU A 37 0.55 -5.13 -2.38
C LEU A 37 0.11 -4.08 -1.34
N ALA A 38 1.04 -3.30 -0.79
CA ALA A 38 0.70 -2.18 0.09
C ALA A 38 -0.09 -1.10 -0.67
N SER A 39 0.32 -0.75 -1.89
CA SER A 39 -0.45 0.16 -2.75
C SER A 39 -1.84 -0.38 -3.09
N LEU A 40 -1.99 -1.69 -3.28
CA LEU A 40 -3.31 -2.32 -3.50
C LEU A 40 -4.24 -2.13 -2.30
N VAL A 41 -3.73 -2.29 -1.06
CA VAL A 41 -4.53 -2.05 0.15
C VAL A 41 -5.07 -0.62 0.18
N VAL A 42 -4.21 0.36 -0.10
CA VAL A 42 -4.59 1.78 -0.14
C VAL A 42 -5.60 2.03 -1.28
N ALA A 43 -5.38 1.46 -2.46
CA ALA A 43 -6.29 1.57 -3.59
C ALA A 43 -7.68 1.01 -3.28
N GLN A 44 -7.76 -0.12 -2.57
CA GLN A 44 -9.04 -0.70 -2.14
C GLN A 44 -9.77 0.21 -1.15
N ARG A 45 -9.06 0.82 -0.20
CA ARG A 45 -9.64 1.78 0.74
C ARG A 45 -10.13 3.04 0.04
N LEU A 46 -9.36 3.57 -0.92
CA LEU A 46 -9.78 4.70 -1.76
C LEU A 46 -11.07 4.36 -2.52
N ALA A 47 -11.13 3.18 -3.13
CA ALA A 47 -12.32 2.73 -3.88
C ALA A 47 -13.58 2.58 -2.99
N ARG A 48 -13.41 2.32 -1.69
CA ARG A 48 -14.50 2.22 -0.71
C ARG A 48 -14.81 3.55 -0.01
N GLY A 49 -14.02 4.60 -0.23
CA GLY A 49 -14.13 5.85 0.52
C GLY A 49 -13.67 5.73 1.99
N GLU A 50 -12.85 4.72 2.29
CA GLU A 50 -12.33 4.43 3.64
C GLU A 50 -10.93 5.01 3.86
N ALA A 51 -10.25 5.46 2.81
CA ALA A 51 -8.88 5.96 2.91
C ALA A 51 -8.82 7.32 3.63
N ILE A 52 -7.79 7.49 4.45
CA ILE A 52 -7.51 8.71 5.20
C ILE A 52 -6.22 9.32 4.67
N SER A 53 -6.23 10.64 4.45
CA SER A 53 -5.04 11.40 4.09
C SER A 53 -4.20 11.72 5.33
N PHE A 54 -2.88 11.79 5.15
CA PHE A 54 -1.96 12.32 6.14
C PHE A 54 -1.12 13.42 5.50
N PRO A 55 -1.26 14.69 5.93
CA PRO A 55 -2.20 15.17 6.96
C PRO A 55 -3.69 15.05 6.55
N SER A 56 -4.59 15.14 7.55
CA SER A 56 -6.04 15.20 7.34
C SER A 56 -6.58 16.51 7.94
N PRO A 57 -7.04 17.48 7.13
CA PRO A 57 -7.15 17.44 5.67
C PRO A 57 -5.78 17.46 4.95
N PRO A 58 -5.71 17.03 3.68
CA PRO A 58 -4.48 17.10 2.90
C PRO A 58 -4.03 18.55 2.73
N GLU A 59 -2.72 18.77 2.73
CA GLU A 59 -2.17 20.08 2.36
C GLU A 59 -2.35 20.33 0.87
N ILE A 60 -2.29 21.60 0.44
CA ILE A 60 -2.46 21.98 -0.96
C ILE A 60 -1.22 22.74 -1.42
N ASP A 61 -0.64 22.30 -2.54
CA ASP A 61 0.51 22.99 -3.14
C ASP A 61 0.10 24.30 -3.85
N ARG A 62 1.08 25.03 -4.41
CA ARG A 62 0.82 26.31 -5.12
C ARG A 62 -0.03 26.16 -6.39
N LEU A 63 -0.17 24.95 -6.92
CA LEU A 63 -0.93 24.62 -8.12
C LEU A 63 -2.32 24.06 -7.80
N GLY A 64 -2.68 23.93 -6.51
CA GLY A 64 -3.96 23.36 -6.09
C GLY A 64 -3.95 21.84 -5.98
N ILE A 65 -2.79 21.17 -6.03
CA ILE A 65 -2.68 19.72 -5.97
C ILE A 65 -2.62 19.28 -4.49
N PRO A 66 -3.45 18.31 -4.06
CA PRO A 66 -3.37 17.74 -2.73
C PRO A 66 -2.03 17.02 -2.50
N ILE A 67 -1.35 17.39 -1.41
CA ILE A 67 -0.16 16.72 -0.89
C ILE A 67 -0.59 15.87 0.30
N ALA A 68 -0.58 14.55 0.13
CA ALA A 68 -0.85 13.61 1.21
C ALA A 68 -0.23 12.24 0.97
N ILE A 69 0.02 11.54 2.08
CA ILE A 69 0.14 10.09 2.10
C ILE A 69 -1.26 9.53 2.36
N TRP A 70 -1.71 8.59 1.54
CA TRP A 70 -3.00 7.94 1.71
C TRP A 70 -2.81 6.59 2.40
N ALA A 71 -3.66 6.30 3.40
CA ALA A 71 -3.70 5.01 4.07
C ALA A 71 -5.12 4.47 4.16
#